data_AF-W4VCU7-F1
#
_entry.id   AF-W4VCU7-F1
#
_cell.length_a   1.000
_cell.length_b   1.000
_cell.length_c   1.000
_cell.angle_alpha   90.00
_cell.angle_beta   90.00
_cell.angle_gamma   90.00
#
_symmetry.space_group_name_H-M   'P 1'
#
loop_
_entity.id
_entity.type
_entity.pdbx_description
1 polymer ?
#
loop_
_entity_poly.entity_id
_entity_poly.type
_entity_poly.pdbx_seq_one_letter_code
_entity_poly.pdbx_strand_id
1 'polypeptide(L)'
;MKGFLRYFLYEIVENGKLLATLMLLTLFCLLLQTIQNAFENQVVSKVAYAIVYVMLIIIALKSFQLASSYVLETVEMAKNFLIALLPLLLGLLASLGHLVTISFFHPIIIFLIHASVFIISKIVLPLFLISAILQIVSTISPEYKATKLANLIKNIAISLMGDFVNCVFRSYLCAGSCQCDSRWNCNEDG
;
A
#
# COMPACT_ATOMS: atom_id res chain seq x y z
N MET A 1 -13.89 7.31 -32.68
CA MET A 1 -12.56 7.95 -32.44
C MET A 1 -12.61 9.24 -31.61
N LYS A 2 -13.56 10.18 -31.82
CA LYS A 2 -13.62 11.45 -31.03
C LYS A 2 -13.72 11.29 -29.50
N GLY A 3 -14.35 10.22 -29.01
CA GLY A 3 -14.50 9.96 -27.56
C GLY A 3 -13.19 9.56 -26.87
N PHE A 4 -12.36 8.75 -27.53
CA PHE A 4 -11.06 8.31 -26.99
C PHE A 4 -10.10 9.49 -26.82
N LEU A 5 -10.01 10.35 -27.84
CA LEU A 5 -9.15 11.54 -27.80
C LEU A 5 -9.58 12.55 -26.72
N ARG A 6 -10.90 12.73 -26.53
CA ARG A 6 -11.45 13.61 -25.50
C ARG A 6 -11.17 13.08 -24.09
N TYR A 7 -11.25 11.77 -23.89
CA TYR A 7 -10.93 11.13 -22.62
C TYR A 7 -9.43 11.21 -22.31
N PHE A 8 -8.57 10.96 -23.30
CA PHE A 8 -7.13 11.05 -23.16
C PHE A 8 -6.65 12.47 -22.82
N LEU A 9 -7.23 13.50 -23.47
CA LEU A 9 -6.93 14.89 -23.15
C LEU A 9 -7.48 15.30 -21.78
N TYR A 10 -8.61 14.74 -21.35
CA TYR A 10 -9.15 14.98 -20.01
C TYR A 10 -8.23 14.42 -18.94
N GLU A 11 -7.77 13.17 -19.08
CA GLU A 11 -6.82 12.54 -18.15
C GLU A 11 -5.47 13.27 -18.11
N ILE A 12 -4.96 13.74 -19.26
CA ILE A 12 -3.73 14.53 -19.32
C ILE A 12 -3.88 15.87 -18.62
N VAL A 13 -5.03 16.56 -18.77
CA VAL A 13 -5.25 17.85 -18.13
C VAL A 13 -5.41 17.71 -16.62
N GLU A 14 -6.14 16.69 -16.15
CA GLU A 14 -6.34 16.44 -14.72
C GLU A 14 -5.02 16.07 -14.02
N ASN A 15 -4.25 15.13 -14.59
CA ASN A 15 -2.93 14.77 -14.04
C ASN A 15 -1.89 15.89 -14.25
N GLY A 16 -1.99 16.62 -15.36
CA GLY A 16 -1.12 17.76 -15.67
C GLY A 16 -1.30 18.93 -14.70
N LYS A 17 -2.51 19.17 -14.19
CA LYS A 17 -2.77 20.20 -13.18
C LYS A 17 -2.09 19.89 -11.84
N LEU A 18 -2.10 18.63 -11.42
CA LEU A 18 -1.35 18.16 -10.24
C LEU A 18 0.16 18.35 -10.44
N LEU A 19 0.68 17.93 -11.60
CA LEU A 19 2.09 18.06 -11.94
C LEU A 19 2.53 19.54 -11.99
N ALA A 20 1.72 20.40 -12.62
CA ALA A 20 2.01 21.83 -12.73
C ALA A 20 2.00 22.52 -11.36
N THR A 21 1.08 22.15 -10.47
CA THR A 21 1.04 22.69 -9.09
C THR A 21 2.27 22.27 -8.29
N LEU A 22 2.71 21.01 -8.43
CA LEU A 22 3.95 20.51 -7.82
C LEU A 22 5.19 21.22 -8.38
N MET A 23 5.24 21.43 -9.69
CA MET A 23 6.35 22.10 -10.35
C MET A 23 6.45 23.56 -9.91
N LEU A 24 5.32 24.29 -9.88
CA LEU A 24 5.26 25.68 -9.41
C LEU A 24 5.74 25.80 -7.96
N LEU A 25 5.29 24.90 -7.08
CA LEU A 25 5.69 24.88 -5.67
C LEU A 25 7.19 24.62 -5.52
N THR A 26 7.74 23.69 -6.30
CA THR A 26 9.17 23.36 -6.31
C THR A 26 10.02 24.53 -6.82
N LEU A 27 9.56 25.20 -7.88
CA LEU A 27 10.22 26.39 -8.42
C LEU A 27 10.24 27.54 -7.41
N PHE A 28 9.12 27.78 -6.70
CA PHE A 28 9.08 28.77 -5.63
C PHE A 28 10.04 28.43 -4.48
N CYS A 29 10.14 27.15 -4.10
CA CYS A 29 11.06 26.69 -3.06
C CYS A 29 12.53 26.88 -3.47
N LEU A 30 12.88 26.55 -4.72
CA LEU A 30 14.22 26.75 -5.29
C LEU A 30 14.59 28.23 -5.40
N LEU A 31 13.63 29.08 -5.77
CA LEU A 31 13.83 30.51 -5.84
C LEU A 31 14.10 31.09 -4.45
N LEU A 32 13.34 30.68 -3.44
CA LEU A 32 13.59 31.05 -2.04
C LEU A 32 14.96 30.59 -1.55
N GLN A 33 15.37 29.35 -1.88
CA GLN A 33 16.68 28.82 -1.53
C GLN A 33 17.82 29.64 -2.16
N THR A 34 17.64 30.09 -3.41
CA THR A 34 18.65 30.87 -4.15
C THR A 34 18.82 32.28 -3.57
N ILE A 35 17.71 32.94 -3.19
CA ILE A 35 17.74 34.26 -2.53
C ILE A 35 18.40 34.15 -1.14
N GLN A 36 18.14 33.07 -0.42
CA GLN A 36 18.72 32.84 0.90
C GLN A 36 20.23 32.58 0.86
N ASN A 37 20.73 31.93 -0.20
CA ASN A 37 22.15 31.65 -0.39
C ASN A 37 22.96 32.92 -0.78
N ALA A 38 22.30 33.96 -1.29
CA ALA A 38 22.91 35.25 -1.59
C ALA A 38 23.09 36.17 -0.36
N PHE A 39 22.50 35.81 0.80
CA PHE A 39 22.66 36.55 2.06
C PHE A 39 23.64 35.83 3.00
N GLU A 40 24.86 36.35 3.05
CA GLU A 40 26.03 35.88 3.80
C GLU A 40 25.94 36.06 5.34
N ASN A 41 24.75 35.89 5.95
CA ASN A 41 24.57 36.09 7.40
C ASN A 41 24.28 34.76 8.13
N GLN A 42 25.20 34.40 9.03
CA GLN A 42 25.31 33.11 9.72
C GLN A 42 24.10 32.76 10.61
N VAL A 43 23.26 33.75 10.96
CA VAL A 43 22.03 33.57 11.75
C VAL A 43 20.78 33.44 10.87
N VAL A 44 20.72 34.18 9.75
CA VAL A 44 19.65 34.09 8.75
C VAL A 44 19.71 32.74 8.02
N SER A 45 20.92 32.24 7.78
CA SER A 45 21.16 30.95 7.14
C SER A 45 20.52 29.78 7.91
N LYS A 46 20.52 29.79 9.25
CA LYS A 46 19.95 28.70 10.06
C LYS A 46 18.42 28.61 9.96
N VAL A 47 17.75 29.77 9.92
CA VAL A 47 16.29 29.85 9.77
C VAL A 47 15.86 29.53 8.33
N ALA A 48 16.61 30.02 7.34
CA ALA A 48 16.44 29.70 5.93
C ALA A 48 16.53 28.19 5.66
N TYR A 49 17.57 27.52 6.18
CA TYR A 49 17.72 26.06 6.10
C TYR A 49 16.54 25.33 6.73
N ALA A 50 16.00 25.81 7.87
CA ALA A 50 14.83 25.22 8.50
C ALA A 50 13.55 25.35 7.63
N ILE A 51 13.37 26.47 6.95
CA ILE A 51 12.20 26.70 6.07
C ILE A 51 12.25 25.80 4.84
N VAL A 52 13.40 25.72 4.15
CA VAL A 52 13.59 24.81 3.00
C VAL A 52 13.38 23.36 3.43
N TYR A 53 13.85 23.00 4.62
CA TYR A 53 13.67 21.66 5.17
C TYR A 53 12.19 21.31 5.41
N VAL A 54 11.42 22.21 6.02
CA VAL A 54 9.98 22.03 6.23
C VAL A 54 9.24 21.93 4.89
N MET A 55 9.61 22.73 3.88
CA MET A 55 9.05 22.61 2.52
C MET A 55 9.31 21.24 1.89
N LEU A 56 10.55 20.71 1.97
CA LEU A 56 10.87 19.39 1.42
C LEU A 56 10.05 18.28 2.10
N ILE A 57 9.87 18.34 3.42
CA ILE A 57 9.02 17.40 4.16
C ILE A 57 7.56 17.51 3.71
N ILE A 58 7.04 18.72 3.54
CA ILE A 58 5.66 18.94 3.06
C ILE A 58 5.47 18.32 1.68
N ILE A 59 6.39 18.54 0.74
CA ILE A 59 6.34 17.99 -0.62
C ILE A 59 6.37 16.44 -0.57
N ALA A 60 7.27 15.87 0.22
CA ALA A 60 7.39 14.42 0.37
C ALA A 60 6.10 13.81 0.97
N LEU A 61 5.52 14.42 2.00
CA LEU A 61 4.27 13.96 2.60
C LEU A 61 3.10 14.03 1.62
N LYS A 62 3.02 15.10 0.82
CA LYS A 62 1.98 15.25 -0.21
C LYS A 62 2.10 14.18 -1.30
N SER A 63 3.33 13.91 -1.76
CA SER A 63 3.58 12.83 -2.73
C SER A 63 3.21 11.46 -2.17
N PHE A 64 3.55 11.18 -0.90
CA PHE A 64 3.24 9.91 -0.27
C PHE A 64 1.73 9.70 -0.07
N GLN A 65 1.00 10.76 0.29
CA GLN A 65 -0.47 10.71 0.39
C GLN A 65 -1.12 10.38 -0.96
N LEU A 66 -0.64 11.01 -2.05
CA LEU A 66 -1.12 10.74 -3.40
C LEU A 66 -0.78 9.31 -3.86
N ALA A 67 0.45 8.85 -3.59
CA ALA A 67 0.85 7.48 -3.89
C ALA A 67 -0.01 6.45 -3.13
N SER A 68 -0.29 6.73 -1.86
CA SER A 68 -1.13 5.87 -1.01
C SER A 68 -2.56 5.74 -1.52
N SER A 69 -3.17 6.84 -2.01
CA SER A 69 -4.51 6.77 -2.60
C SER A 69 -4.53 5.96 -3.89
N TYR A 70 -3.51 6.10 -4.75
CA TYR A 70 -3.41 5.28 -5.96
C TYR A 70 -3.30 3.78 -5.64
N VAL A 71 -2.52 3.42 -4.62
CA VAL A 71 -2.42 2.02 -4.17
C VAL A 71 -3.78 1.49 -3.71
N LEU A 72 -4.52 2.28 -2.90
CA LEU A 72 -5.84 1.87 -2.40
C LEU A 72 -6.86 1.68 -3.53
N GLU A 73 -6.92 2.61 -4.48
CA GLU A 73 -7.78 2.50 -5.65
C GLU A 73 -7.42 1.28 -6.51
N THR A 74 -6.13 1.01 -6.70
CA THR A 74 -5.65 -0.15 -7.46
C THR A 74 -6.02 -1.47 -6.78
N VAL A 75 -5.85 -1.55 -5.45
CA VAL A 75 -6.21 -2.74 -4.67
C VAL A 75 -7.72 -2.96 -4.71
N GLU A 76 -8.53 -1.90 -4.66
CA GLU A 76 -9.98 -1.99 -4.81
C GLU A 76 -10.40 -2.44 -6.22
N MET A 77 -9.75 -1.93 -7.26
CA MET A 77 -9.98 -2.37 -8.63
C MET A 77 -9.65 -3.85 -8.81
N ALA A 78 -8.51 -4.30 -8.26
CA ALA A 78 -8.11 -5.71 -8.29
C ALA A 78 -9.11 -6.61 -7.53
N LYS A 79 -9.60 -6.17 -6.36
CA LYS A 79 -10.67 -6.83 -5.60
C LYS A 79 -11.93 -7.00 -6.45
N ASN A 80 -12.40 -5.92 -7.06
CA ASN A 80 -13.64 -5.93 -7.87
C ASN A 80 -13.51 -6.84 -9.09
N PHE A 81 -12.35 -6.82 -9.74
CA PHE A 81 -12.04 -7.72 -10.85
C PHE A 81 -12.08 -9.19 -10.42
N LEU A 82 -11.48 -9.53 -9.27
CA LEU A 82 -11.51 -10.90 -8.74
C LEU A 82 -12.93 -11.36 -8.40
N ILE A 83 -13.76 -10.51 -7.80
CA ILE A 83 -15.16 -10.83 -7.49
C ILE A 83 -15.97 -11.06 -8.76
N ALA A 84 -15.74 -10.27 -9.81
CA ALA A 84 -16.42 -10.43 -11.09
C ALA A 84 -16.00 -11.72 -11.82
N LEU A 85 -14.75 -12.16 -11.65
CA LEU A 85 -14.21 -13.39 -12.24
C LEU A 85 -14.65 -14.66 -11.48
N LEU A 86 -14.90 -14.55 -10.18
CA LEU A 86 -15.32 -15.66 -9.31
C LEU A 86 -16.47 -16.51 -9.88
N PRO A 87 -17.63 -15.96 -10.28
CA PRO A 87 -18.74 -16.75 -10.81
C PRO A 87 -18.39 -17.49 -12.11
N LEU A 88 -17.51 -16.93 -12.94
CA LEU A 88 -17.04 -17.59 -14.16
C LEU A 88 -16.23 -18.84 -13.81
N LEU A 89 -15.35 -18.76 -12.81
CA LEU A 89 -14.57 -19.90 -12.31
C LEU A 89 -15.47 -20.97 -11.70
N LEU A 90 -16.46 -20.57 -10.88
CA LEU A 90 -17.41 -21.51 -10.28
C LEU A 90 -18.29 -22.19 -11.34
N GLY A 91 -18.70 -21.46 -12.39
CA GLY A 91 -19.42 -22.02 -13.53
C GLY A 91 -18.60 -23.05 -14.31
N LEU A 92 -17.29 -22.81 -14.46
CA LEU A 92 -16.38 -23.76 -15.08
C LEU A 92 -16.23 -25.04 -14.23
N LEU A 93 -16.10 -24.91 -12.90
CA LEU A 93 -16.07 -26.05 -11.99
C LEU A 93 -17.38 -26.85 -11.98
N ALA A 94 -18.52 -26.19 -12.15
CA ALA A 94 -19.83 -26.83 -12.27
C ALA A 94 -19.91 -27.71 -13.52
N SER A 95 -19.37 -27.24 -14.65
CA SER A 95 -19.28 -28.00 -15.91
C SER A 95 -18.46 -29.28 -15.76
N LEU A 96 -17.42 -29.26 -14.92
CA LEU A 96 -16.57 -30.42 -14.62
C LEU A 96 -17.20 -31.39 -13.60
N GLY A 97 -18.41 -31.10 -13.09
CA GLY A 97 -19.11 -31.95 -12.11
C GLY A 97 -18.66 -31.77 -10.65
N HIS A 98 -17.86 -30.75 -10.34
CA HIS A 98 -17.31 -30.52 -8.99
C HIS A 98 -18.28 -29.75 -8.06
N LEU A 99 -19.49 -30.28 -7.87
CA LEU A 99 -20.55 -29.58 -7.11
C LEU A 99 -20.24 -29.40 -5.61
N VAL A 100 -19.62 -30.41 -4.98
CA VAL A 100 -19.23 -30.37 -3.55
C VAL A 100 -18.21 -29.26 -3.31
N THR A 101 -17.25 -29.12 -4.22
CA THR A 101 -16.18 -28.13 -4.19
C THR A 101 -16.74 -26.70 -4.29
N ILE A 102 -17.72 -26.45 -5.16
CA ILE A 102 -18.28 -25.09 -5.37
C ILE A 102 -18.87 -24.50 -4.09
N SER A 103 -19.62 -25.29 -3.31
CA SER A 103 -20.26 -24.80 -2.09
C SER A 103 -19.26 -24.42 -1.00
N PHE A 104 -18.10 -25.07 -0.96
CA PHE A 104 -17.04 -24.76 0.00
C PHE A 104 -16.20 -23.55 -0.45
N PHE A 105 -15.92 -23.45 -1.75
CA PHE A 105 -15.06 -22.41 -2.30
C PHE A 105 -15.73 -21.02 -2.35
N HIS A 106 -17.05 -20.96 -2.48
CA HIS A 106 -17.77 -19.68 -2.58
C HIS A 106 -17.55 -18.75 -1.36
N PRO A 107 -17.82 -19.16 -0.10
CA PRO A 107 -17.62 -18.29 1.07
C PRO A 107 -16.15 -18.01 1.36
N ILE A 108 -15.25 -18.99 1.15
CA ILE A 108 -13.84 -18.83 1.53
C ILE A 108 -13.11 -17.85 0.61
N ILE A 109 -13.36 -17.87 -0.70
CA ILE A 109 -12.69 -16.93 -1.63
C ILE A 109 -13.12 -15.49 -1.34
N ILE A 110 -14.43 -15.26 -1.12
CA ILE A 110 -14.96 -13.93 -0.77
C ILE A 110 -14.33 -13.45 0.53
N PHE A 111 -14.26 -14.32 1.55
CA PHE A 111 -13.60 -14.00 2.82
C PHE A 111 -12.13 -13.62 2.63
N LEU A 112 -11.37 -14.40 1.85
CA LEU A 112 -9.94 -14.15 1.61
C LEU A 112 -9.68 -12.84 0.88
N ILE A 113 -10.50 -12.53 -0.13
CA ILE A 113 -10.41 -11.25 -0.86
C ILE A 113 -10.67 -10.08 0.10
N HIS A 114 -11.75 -10.14 0.88
CA HIS A 114 -12.07 -9.05 1.81
C HIS A 114 -11.03 -8.91 2.93
N ALA A 115 -10.60 -10.02 3.52
CA ALA A 115 -9.61 -10.02 4.61
C ALA A 115 -8.24 -9.51 4.14
N SER A 116 -7.76 -9.94 2.97
CA SER A 116 -6.49 -9.45 2.41
C SER A 116 -6.53 -7.95 2.12
N VAL A 117 -7.59 -7.45 1.50
CA VAL A 117 -7.78 -6.02 1.22
C VAL A 117 -7.87 -5.21 2.52
N PHE A 118 -8.56 -5.72 3.53
CA PHE A 118 -8.65 -5.07 4.84
C PHE A 118 -7.27 -4.93 5.50
N ILE A 119 -6.48 -6.00 5.53
CA ILE A 119 -5.13 -6.00 6.11
C ILE A 119 -4.22 -5.03 5.38
N ILE A 120 -4.22 -5.05 4.05
CA ILE A 120 -3.39 -4.16 3.24
C ILE A 120 -3.74 -2.70 3.51
N SER A 121 -5.02 -2.34 3.41
CA SER A 121 -5.48 -0.95 3.51
C SER A 121 -5.41 -0.40 4.94
N LYS A 122 -5.66 -1.22 5.97
CA LYS A 122 -5.78 -0.76 7.36
C LYS A 122 -4.54 -0.97 8.21
N ILE A 123 -3.67 -1.92 7.87
CA ILE A 123 -2.51 -2.28 8.69
C ILE A 123 -1.23 -2.00 7.91
N VAL A 124 -1.08 -2.57 6.71
CA VAL A 124 0.19 -2.52 5.98
C VAL A 124 0.50 -1.11 5.48
N LEU A 125 -0.46 -0.47 4.82
CA LEU A 125 -0.30 0.88 4.27
C LEU A 125 0.11 1.92 5.34
N PRO A 126 -0.58 2.05 6.50
CA PRO A 126 -0.18 3.01 7.53
C PRO A 126 1.15 2.66 8.20
N LEU A 127 1.47 1.38 8.42
CA LEU A 127 2.78 0.98 8.96
C LEU A 127 3.91 1.36 7.99
N PHE A 128 3.70 1.17 6.69
CA PHE A 128 4.67 1.53 5.67
C PHE A 128 4.89 3.05 5.59
N LEU A 129 3.83 3.84 5.73
CA LEU A 129 3.88 5.30 5.79
C LEU A 129 4.75 5.77 6.97
N ILE A 130 4.53 5.21 8.17
CA ILE A 130 5.33 5.53 9.36
C ILE A 130 6.80 5.16 9.13
N SER A 131 7.07 3.96 8.62
CA SER A 131 8.44 3.52 8.30
C SER A 131 9.13 4.47 7.31
N ALA A 132 8.43 4.90 6.26
CA ALA A 132 8.96 5.81 5.25
C ALA A 132 9.28 7.19 5.83
N ILE A 133 8.38 7.75 6.65
CA ILE A 133 8.61 9.04 7.33
C ILE A 133 9.84 8.95 8.24
N LEU A 134 9.94 7.91 9.08
CA LEU A 134 11.10 7.73 9.97
C LEU A 134 12.40 7.59 9.19
N GLN A 135 12.37 6.94 8.03
CA GLN A 135 13.56 6.75 7.19
C GLN A 135 14.02 8.06 6.53
N ILE A 136 13.08 8.89 6.06
CA ILE A 136 13.37 10.23 5.55
C ILE A 136 13.98 11.10 6.67
N VAL A 137 13.36 11.14 7.86
CA VAL A 137 13.87 11.90 9.01
C VAL A 137 15.26 11.41 9.43
N SER A 138 15.48 10.10 9.45
CA SER A 138 16.76 9.50 9.84
C SER A 138 17.89 9.70 8.83
N THR A 139 17.56 9.89 7.55
CA THR A 139 18.58 10.13 6.50
C THR A 139 19.10 11.57 6.57
N ILE A 140 18.32 12.48 7.18
CA ILE A 140 18.65 13.91 7.22
C ILE A 140 19.15 14.36 8.61
N SER A 141 18.85 13.61 9.69
CA SER A 141 19.41 13.88 11.04
C SER A 141 20.66 13.03 11.33
N PRO A 142 21.87 13.62 11.40
CA PRO A 142 23.12 12.88 11.63
C PRO A 142 23.26 12.29 13.06
N GLU A 143 22.51 12.77 14.06
CA GLU A 143 22.59 12.28 15.45
C GLU A 143 21.66 11.11 15.80
N TYR A 144 20.54 10.91 15.07
CA TYR A 144 19.52 9.92 15.44
C TYR A 144 19.32 8.88 14.34
N LYS A 145 19.93 7.70 14.51
CA LYS A 145 19.74 6.52 13.63
C LYS A 145 18.38 5.85 13.90
N ALA A 146 17.28 6.56 13.64
CA ALA A 146 15.93 5.99 13.65
C ALA A 146 15.69 4.97 12.52
N THR A 147 16.67 4.78 11.63
CA THR A 147 16.67 3.76 10.57
C THR A 147 16.45 2.35 11.09
N LYS A 148 16.96 2.02 12.30
CA LYS A 148 16.81 0.69 12.90
C LYS A 148 15.35 0.42 13.32
N LEU A 149 14.66 1.46 13.80
CA LEU A 149 13.24 1.39 14.17
C LEU A 149 12.34 1.35 12.92
N ALA A 150 12.67 2.15 11.90
CA ALA A 150 11.98 2.10 10.60
C ALA A 150 12.02 0.68 10.00
N ASN A 151 13.21 0.05 9.98
CA ASN A 151 13.37 -1.32 9.50
C ASN A 151 12.61 -2.35 10.36
N LEU A 152 12.52 -2.15 11.68
CA LEU A 152 11.72 -3.00 12.57
C LEU A 152 10.23 -2.92 12.23
N ILE A 153 9.68 -1.71 12.09
CA ILE A 153 8.26 -1.49 11.72
C ILE A 153 7.97 -2.11 10.35
N LYS A 154 8.87 -1.93 9.38
CA LYS A 154 8.74 -2.53 8.05
C LYS A 154 8.73 -4.06 8.12
N ASN A 155 9.65 -4.65 8.89
CA ASN A 155 9.71 -6.10 9.06
C ASN A 155 8.47 -6.65 9.76
N ILE A 156 7.94 -5.95 10.75
CA ILE A 156 6.67 -6.32 11.41
C ILE A 156 5.51 -6.28 10.40
N ALA A 157 5.44 -5.25 9.54
CA ALA A 157 4.41 -5.15 8.51
C ALA A 157 4.47 -6.32 7.51
N ILE A 158 5.68 -6.69 7.07
CA ILE A 158 5.90 -7.81 6.14
C ILE A 158 5.59 -9.14 6.82
N SER A 159 6.00 -9.32 8.08
CA SER A 159 5.67 -10.52 8.88
C SER A 159 4.17 -10.68 9.01
N LEU A 160 3.43 -9.62 9.36
CA LEU A 160 1.97 -9.64 9.48
C LEU A 160 1.27 -10.08 8.19
N MET A 161 1.74 -9.64 7.01
CA MET A 161 1.21 -10.15 5.74
C MET A 161 1.53 -11.63 5.52
N GLY A 162 2.77 -12.04 5.82
CA GLY A 162 3.20 -13.43 5.69
C GLY A 162 2.44 -14.37 6.61
N ASP A 163 2.24 -13.98 7.86
CA ASP A 163 1.55 -14.75 8.89
C ASP A 163 0.07 -14.96 8.51
N PHE A 164 -0.60 -13.95 7.95
CA PHE A 164 -1.96 -14.09 7.44
C PHE A 164 -2.06 -15.14 6.32
N VAL A 165 -1.19 -15.06 5.31
CA VAL A 165 -1.18 -16.01 4.19
C VAL A 165 -0.84 -17.43 4.69
N ASN A 166 0.11 -17.56 5.61
CA ASN A 166 0.49 -18.85 6.20
C ASN A 166 -0.64 -19.45 7.05
N CYS A 167 -1.37 -18.62 7.81
CA CYS A 167 -2.54 -19.04 8.59
C CYS A 167 -3.66 -19.55 7.67
N VAL A 168 -3.95 -18.83 6.59
CA VAL A 168 -4.93 -19.23 5.57
C VAL A 168 -4.52 -20.55 4.91
N PHE A 169 -3.27 -20.66 4.47
CA PHE A 169 -2.76 -21.85 3.81
C PHE A 169 -2.79 -23.07 4.73
N ARG A 170 -2.40 -22.90 6.01
CA ARG A 170 -2.50 -23.95 7.03
C ARG A 170 -3.94 -24.37 7.30
N SER A 171 -4.87 -23.42 7.28
CA SER A 171 -6.31 -23.71 7.42
C SER A 171 -6.83 -24.52 6.24
N TYR A 172 -6.43 -24.19 5.01
CA TYR A 172 -6.80 -24.96 3.81
C TYR A 172 -6.20 -26.37 3.81
N LEU A 173 -4.93 -26.52 4.20
CA LEU A 173 -4.29 -27.84 4.35
C LEU A 173 -4.98 -28.69 5.42
N CYS A 174 -5.36 -28.09 6.55
CA CYS A 174 -6.06 -28.78 7.64
C CYS A 174 -7.48 -29.23 7.21
N ALA A 175 -8.16 -28.47 6.35
CA ALA A 175 -9.44 -28.87 5.78
C ALA A 175 -9.36 -30.12 4.88
N GLY A 176 -8.19 -30.41 4.30
CA GLY A 176 -7.94 -31.63 3.51
C GLY A 176 -7.47 -32.85 4.30
N SER A 177 -7.21 -32.72 5.62
CA SER A 177 -6.52 -33.75 6.41
C SER A 177 -7.01 -33.94 7.86
N CYS A 178 -8.17 -33.44 8.26
CA CYS A 178 -8.63 -33.59 9.65
C CYS A 178 -10.12 -33.93 9.80
N GLN A 179 -10.40 -35.20 10.11
CA GLN A 179 -11.47 -35.58 11.03
C GLN A 179 -10.90 -35.41 12.45
N CYS A 180 -10.99 -34.21 13.06
CA CYS A 180 -10.40 -33.96 14.38
C CYS A 180 -11.51 -33.80 15.43
N ASP A 181 -11.51 -34.69 16.44
CA ASP A 181 -12.47 -34.76 17.54
C ASP A 181 -12.30 -33.56 18.51
N SER A 182 -13.36 -33.30 19.28
CA SER A 182 -13.53 -32.29 20.34
C SER A 182 -12.42 -32.21 21.41
N ARG A 183 -11.41 -33.08 21.34
CA ARG A 183 -10.25 -33.17 22.23
C ARG A 183 -8.90 -32.84 21.58
N TRP A 184 -8.87 -32.27 20.38
CA TRP A 184 -7.63 -31.85 19.70
C TRP A 184 -6.59 -32.98 19.56
N ASN A 185 -7.04 -34.21 19.30
CA ASN A 185 -6.16 -35.31 18.99
C ASN A 185 -6.38 -35.69 17.53
N CYS A 186 -5.46 -35.30 16.65
CA CYS A 186 -5.53 -35.71 15.25
C CYS A 186 -4.72 -37.01 15.12
N ASN A 187 -5.41 -38.12 14.86
CA ASN A 187 -4.79 -39.40 14.59
C ASN A 187 -4.41 -39.45 13.10
N GLU A 188 -3.16 -39.82 12.80
CA GLU A 188 -2.73 -40.13 11.44
C GLU A 188 -3.25 -41.52 11.10
N ASP A 189 -4.41 -41.58 10.44
CA ASP A 189 -4.90 -42.83 9.87
C ASP A 189 -4.29 -42.96 8.45
N GLY A 190 -3.54 -44.04 8.25
CA GLY A 190 -2.71 -44.30 7.05
C GLY A 190 -3.46 -44.56 5.76
#